data_AF-A0A1X7GWQ2-F1
#
_entry.id   AF-A0A1X7GWQ2-F1
#
_cell.length_a   1.000
_cell.length_b   1.000
_cell.length_c   1.000
_cell.angle_alpha   90.00
_cell.angle_beta   90.00
_cell.angle_gamma   90.00
#
_symmetry.space_group_name_H-M   'P 1'
#
loop_
_entity.id
_entity.type
_entity.pdbx_description
1 polymer ?
#
loop_
_entity_poly.entity_id
_entity_poly.type
_entity_poly.pdbx_seq_one_letter_code
_entity_poly.pdbx_strand_id
1 'polypeptide(L)'
;MICSICKKGETSVVDSRPTEDGTAIRRRRLCVCGARFTTFERVQYRELMVVKKNGRKSSFDRDKLAKSIFIALKKRPIDTETTEKFISKISRSLEELGQSEISTNTIGTMVMDGLKELDPVAYVRFASVYRNFKEEKDFVQFVDRLDVYKNK
;
A
#
# COMPACT_ATOMS: atom_id res chain seq x y z
N MET A 1 21.67 0.85 12.83
CA MET A 1 20.20 0.81 13.03
C MET A 1 19.89 -0.07 14.23
N ILE A 2 19.10 0.43 15.19
CA ILE A 2 18.68 -0.31 16.39
C ILE A 2 17.70 -1.42 15.99
N CYS A 3 17.85 -2.61 16.56
CA CYS A 3 16.94 -3.72 16.31
C CYS A 3 15.52 -3.42 16.80
N SER A 4 14.52 -3.55 15.92
CA SER A 4 13.11 -3.36 16.27
C SER A 4 12.55 -4.44 17.21
N ILE A 5 13.20 -5.60 17.30
CA ILE A 5 12.75 -6.73 18.15
C ILE A 5 13.28 -6.61 19.58
N CYS A 6 14.60 -6.53 19.78
CA CYS A 6 15.18 -6.43 21.12
C CYS A 6 15.38 -4.99 21.62
N LYS A 7 15.18 -3.99 20.75
CA LYS A 7 15.26 -2.54 21.03
C LYS A 7 16.59 -2.04 21.62
N LYS A 8 17.64 -2.86 21.61
CA LYS A 8 18.95 -2.56 22.19
C LYS A 8 20.12 -2.98 21.30
N GLY A 9 20.00 -4.11 20.62
CA GLY A 9 21.07 -4.67 19.81
C GLY A 9 21.29 -3.90 18.50
N GLU A 10 22.55 -3.72 18.14
CA GLU A 10 22.93 -3.24 16.82
C GLU A 10 22.65 -4.29 15.74
N THR A 11 22.45 -3.81 14.51
CA THR A 11 22.12 -4.66 13.36
C THR A 11 23.12 -4.46 12.24
N SER A 12 23.62 -5.56 11.69
CA SER A 12 24.48 -5.59 10.51
C SER A 12 23.69 -5.98 9.26
N VAL A 13 24.11 -5.48 8.10
CA VAL A 13 23.56 -5.89 6.81
C VAL A 13 24.30 -7.15 6.36
N VAL A 14 23.56 -8.21 6.07
CA VAL A 14 24.13 -9.51 5.63
C VAL A 14 23.86 -9.82 4.16
N ASP A 15 22.87 -9.16 3.55
CA ASP A 15 22.56 -9.24 2.12
C ASP A 15 21.95 -7.91 1.69
N SER A 16 22.35 -7.39 0.54
CA SER A 16 21.88 -6.10 0.01
C SER A 16 21.78 -6.18 -1.51
N ARG A 17 20.58 -6.00 -2.04
CA ARG A 17 20.32 -6.05 -3.48
C ARG A 17 19.19 -5.08 -3.88
N PRO A 18 19.19 -4.56 -5.12
CA PRO A 18 18.04 -3.85 -5.66
C PRO A 18 16.79 -4.74 -5.66
N THR A 19 15.61 -4.15 -5.54
CA THR A 19 14.35 -4.83 -5.88
C THR A 19 14.26 -5.03 -7.39
N GLU A 20 13.46 -5.99 -7.85
CA GLU A 20 13.34 -6.31 -9.29
C GLU A 20 12.91 -5.13 -10.15
N ASP A 21 12.12 -4.21 -9.58
CA ASP A 21 11.65 -2.98 -10.22
C ASP A 21 12.66 -1.81 -10.10
N GLY A 22 13.80 -2.01 -9.42
CA GLY A 22 14.85 -1.01 -9.24
C GLY A 22 14.49 0.17 -8.34
N THR A 23 13.32 0.14 -7.69
CA THR A 23 12.79 1.30 -6.93
C THR A 23 13.30 1.36 -5.49
N ALA A 24 13.89 0.29 -4.97
CA ALA A 24 14.34 0.19 -3.59
C ALA A 24 15.59 -0.68 -3.46
N ILE A 25 16.35 -0.46 -2.39
CA ILE A 25 17.39 -1.39 -1.94
C ILE A 25 16.82 -2.26 -0.82
N ARG A 26 16.66 -3.55 -1.10
CA ARG A 26 16.29 -4.56 -0.10
C ARG A 26 17.54 -4.98 0.66
N ARG A 27 17.52 -4.84 1.98
CA ARG A 27 18.61 -5.28 2.87
C ARG A 27 18.13 -6.31 3.88
N ARG A 28 18.77 -7.47 3.92
CA ARG A 28 18.62 -8.44 5.00
C ARG A 28 19.52 -8.01 6.15
N ARG A 29 18.96 -7.90 7.35
CA ARG A 29 19.67 -7.53 8.57
C ARG A 29 19.70 -8.69 9.56
N LEU A 30 20.80 -8.80 10.29
CA LEU A 30 20.99 -9.68 11.44
C LEU A 30 21.33 -8.82 12.65
N CYS A 31 20.66 -9.08 13.77
CA CYS A 31 20.99 -8.47 15.06
C CYS A 31 21.83 -9.43 15.91
N VAL A 32 22.63 -8.88 16.83
CA VAL A 32 23.34 -9.62 17.88
C VAL A 32 22.43 -10.49 18.76
N CYS A 33 21.13 -10.19 18.85
CA CYS A 33 20.17 -11.05 19.55
C CYS A 33 19.68 -12.25 18.71
N GLY A 34 20.21 -12.45 17.50
CA GLY A 34 19.82 -13.52 16.58
C GLY A 34 18.64 -13.17 15.66
N ALA A 35 17.94 -12.04 15.88
CA ALA A 35 16.82 -11.63 15.05
C ALA A 35 17.26 -11.32 13.61
N ARG A 36 16.51 -11.87 12.63
CA ARG A 36 16.69 -11.62 11.19
C ARG A 36 15.46 -10.95 10.61
N PHE A 37 15.66 -9.85 9.90
CA PHE A 37 14.56 -9.11 9.28
C PHE A 37 15.04 -8.42 8.01
N THR A 38 14.08 -7.94 7.21
CA THR A 38 14.36 -7.27 5.94
C THR A 38 13.93 -5.81 6.06
N THR A 39 14.79 -4.90 5.61
CA THR A 39 14.50 -3.47 5.48
C THR A 39 14.56 -3.06 4.03
N PHE A 40 13.80 -2.04 3.65
CA PHE A 40 13.83 -1.46 2.31
C PHE A 40 14.24 0.00 2.43
N GLU A 41 15.32 0.39 1.76
CA GLU A 41 15.68 1.79 1.55
C GLU A 41 15.11 2.26 0.22
N ARG A 42 14.50 3.45 0.22
CA ARG A 42 13.82 4.03 -0.94
C ARG A 42 14.21 5.49 -1.07
N VAL A 43 14.22 6.01 -2.30
CA VAL A 43 14.35 7.45 -2.53
C VAL A 43 13.14 8.12 -1.92
N GLN A 44 13.38 9.13 -1.07
CA GLN A 44 12.32 9.99 -0.56
C GLN A 44 12.26 11.24 -1.45
N TYR A 45 11.25 11.30 -2.32
CA TYR A 45 10.99 12.46 -3.17
C TYR A 45 10.32 13.59 -2.35
N ARG A 46 9.96 14.71 -3.01
CA ARG A 46 9.32 15.89 -2.39
C ARG A 46 8.17 15.50 -1.46
N GLU A 47 8.00 16.26 -0.37
CA GLU A 47 6.87 16.07 0.53
C GLU A 47 5.54 16.23 -0.22
N LEU A 48 4.84 15.11 -0.35
CA LEU A 48 3.48 15.06 -0.87
C LEU A 48 2.50 15.30 0.28
N MET A 49 1.62 16.29 0.13
CA MET A 49 0.54 16.55 1.07
C MET A 49 -0.76 15.90 0.61
N VAL A 50 -1.49 15.32 1.56
CA VAL A 50 -2.77 14.66 1.33
C VAL A 50 -3.91 15.50 1.88
N VAL A 51 -4.79 15.95 1.01
CA VAL A 51 -6.02 16.68 1.36
C VAL A 51 -7.13 15.67 1.70
N LYS A 52 -7.56 15.63 2.96
CA LYS A 52 -8.63 14.76 3.45
C LYS A 52 -10.00 15.24 2.97
N LYS A 53 -11.02 14.37 3.04
CA LYS A 53 -12.42 14.71 2.69
C LYS A 53 -12.97 15.92 3.45
N ASN A 54 -12.48 16.17 4.67
CA ASN A 54 -12.85 17.32 5.50
C ASN A 54 -11.95 18.56 5.28
N GLY A 55 -11.14 18.58 4.22
CA GLY A 55 -10.23 19.69 3.88
C GLY A 55 -8.92 19.73 4.68
N ARG A 56 -8.78 18.94 5.75
CA ARG A 56 -7.52 18.88 6.52
C ARG A 56 -6.39 18.35 5.64
N LYS A 57 -5.19 18.90 5.81
CA LYS A 57 -3.97 18.43 5.13
C LYS A 57 -3.12 17.63 6.10
N SER A 58 -2.50 16.56 5.60
CA SER A 58 -1.47 15.81 6.32
C SER A 58 -0.39 15.42 5.33
N SER A 59 0.83 15.14 5.79
CA SER A 59 1.80 14.46 4.94
C SER A 59 1.26 13.13 4.41
N PHE A 60 1.71 12.74 3.22
CA PHE A 60 1.51 11.41 2.69
C PHE A 60 2.27 10.41 3.55
N ASP A 61 1.58 9.33 3.91
CA ASP A 61 2.12 8.26 4.74
C ASP A 61 1.98 6.95 3.95
N ARG A 62 3.10 6.47 3.41
CA ARG A 62 3.15 5.21 2.65
C ARG A 62 2.76 4.01 3.52
N ASP A 63 3.09 4.02 4.81
CA ASP A 63 2.74 2.91 5.71
C ASP A 63 1.23 2.87 5.95
N LYS A 64 0.57 4.03 5.99
CA LYS A 64 -0.89 4.10 6.03
C LYS A 64 -1.55 3.55 4.76
N LEU A 65 -0.98 3.85 3.59
CA LEU A 65 -1.40 3.26 2.32
C LEU A 65 -1.18 1.75 2.28
N ALA A 66 0.00 1.29 2.70
CA ALA A 66 0.34 -0.13 2.76
C ALA A 66 -0.64 -0.89 3.66
N LYS A 67 -0.89 -0.39 4.87
CA LYS A 67 -1.83 -1.00 5.83
C LYS A 67 -3.23 -1.17 5.25
N SER A 68 -3.76 -0.16 4.56
CA SER A 68 -5.11 -0.26 3.97
C SER A 68 -5.17 -1.31 2.85
N ILE A 69 -4.13 -1.39 2.02
CA ILE A 69 -3.99 -2.39 0.95
C ILE A 69 -3.87 -3.81 1.53
N PHE A 70 -3.01 -4.01 2.55
CA PHE A 70 -2.86 -5.32 3.20
C PHE A 70 -4.16 -5.80 3.86
N ILE A 71 -4.95 -4.88 4.44
CA ILE A 71 -6.26 -5.23 5.00
C ILE A 71 -7.20 -5.75 3.90
N ALA A 72 -7.24 -5.09 2.74
CA ALA A 72 -8.07 -5.51 1.61
C ALA A 72 -7.65 -6.90 1.08
N LEU A 73 -6.34 -7.14 0.97
CA LEU A 73 -5.74 -8.39 0.47
C LEU A 73 -5.67 -9.51 1.49
N LYS A 74 -6.18 -9.32 2.72
CA LYS A 74 -6.10 -10.33 3.78
C LYS A 74 -6.77 -11.65 3.36
N LYS A 75 -6.06 -12.78 3.52
CA LYS A 75 -6.50 -14.13 3.09
C LYS A 75 -6.78 -14.26 1.59
N ARG A 76 -6.16 -13.42 0.75
CA ARG A 76 -6.14 -13.59 -0.71
C ARG A 76 -4.87 -14.34 -1.13
N PRO A 77 -4.89 -15.08 -2.24
CA PRO A 77 -3.73 -15.82 -2.74
C PRO A 77 -2.73 -14.89 -3.45
N ILE A 78 -2.36 -13.77 -2.81
CA ILE A 78 -1.41 -12.78 -3.33
C ILE A 78 -0.22 -12.74 -2.38
N ASP A 79 0.98 -12.94 -2.92
CA ASP A 79 2.20 -12.96 -2.12
C ASP A 79 2.62 -11.54 -1.68
N THR A 80 3.49 -11.50 -0.68
CA THR A 80 3.94 -10.22 -0.10
C THR A 80 4.75 -9.38 -1.08
N GLU A 81 5.48 -10.01 -2.01
CA GLU A 81 6.30 -9.28 -2.98
C GLU A 81 5.42 -8.60 -4.03
N THR A 82 4.44 -9.31 -4.58
CA THR A 82 3.42 -8.72 -5.46
C THR A 82 2.69 -7.56 -4.78
N THR A 83 2.35 -7.71 -3.50
CA THR A 83 1.70 -6.64 -2.72
C THR A 83 2.61 -5.42 -2.56
N GLU A 84 3.89 -5.61 -2.23
CA GLU A 84 4.86 -4.50 -2.12
C GLU A 84 5.09 -3.80 -3.47
N LYS A 85 5.18 -4.57 -4.56
CA LYS A 85 5.26 -4.02 -5.93
C LYS A 85 4.04 -3.16 -6.24
N PHE A 86 2.85 -3.63 -5.88
CA PHE A 86 1.61 -2.87 -6.04
C PHE A 86 1.62 -1.55 -5.25
N ILE A 87 2.01 -1.58 -3.96
CA ILE A 87 2.09 -0.38 -3.12
C ILE A 87 3.14 0.62 -3.68
N SER A 88 4.30 0.12 -4.11
CA SER A 88 5.36 0.94 -4.70
C SER A 88 4.89 1.58 -6.01
N LYS A 89 4.17 0.84 -6.86
CA LYS A 89 3.58 1.39 -8.09
C LYS A 89 2.63 2.55 -7.79
N ILE A 90 1.70 2.38 -6.84
CA ILE A 90 0.76 3.46 -6.46
C ILE A 90 1.50 4.68 -5.91
N SER A 91 2.48 4.46 -5.02
CA SER A 91 3.25 5.55 -4.42
C SER A 91 4.03 6.35 -5.47
N ARG A 92 4.67 5.63 -6.40
CA ARG A 92 5.37 6.25 -7.53
C ARG A 92 4.42 7.00 -8.46
N SER A 93 3.27 6.43 -8.81
CA SER A 93 2.29 7.13 -9.65
C SER A 93 1.75 8.39 -8.98
N LEU A 94 1.64 8.42 -7.64
CA LEU A 94 1.29 9.65 -6.91
C LEU A 94 2.38 10.72 -7.03
N GLU A 95 3.65 10.32 -6.98
CA GLU A 95 4.78 11.23 -7.15
C GLU A 95 4.90 11.75 -8.59
N GLU A 96 4.69 10.88 -9.59
CA GLU A 96 4.74 11.20 -11.02
C GLU A 96 3.66 12.20 -11.46
N LEU A 97 2.58 12.36 -10.68
CA LEU A 97 1.59 13.43 -10.90
C LEU A 97 2.22 14.84 -10.76
N GLY A 98 3.36 14.97 -10.09
CA GLY A 98 4.07 16.25 -9.92
C GLY A 98 3.33 17.27 -9.05
N GLN A 99 2.25 16.86 -8.38
CA GLN A 99 1.43 17.72 -7.54
C GLN A 99 1.97 17.73 -6.10
N SER A 100 2.04 18.91 -5.49
CA SER A 100 2.38 19.06 -4.07
C SER A 100 1.24 18.62 -3.14
N GLU A 101 -0.01 18.68 -3.62
CA GLU A 101 -1.20 18.32 -2.87
C GLU A 101 -2.08 17.36 -3.67
N ILE A 102 -2.41 16.21 -3.06
CA ILE A 102 -3.27 15.19 -3.66
C ILE A 102 -4.44 14.91 -2.74
N SER A 103 -5.64 14.80 -3.32
CA SER A 103 -6.82 14.47 -2.54
C SER A 103 -6.83 13.00 -2.11
N THR A 104 -7.40 12.71 -0.94
CA THR A 104 -7.70 11.33 -0.53
C THR A 104 -8.57 10.58 -1.55
N ASN A 105 -9.37 11.31 -2.34
CA ASN A 105 -10.18 10.68 -3.36
C ASN A 105 -9.32 10.15 -4.51
N THR A 106 -8.34 10.94 -4.97
CA THR A 106 -7.39 10.53 -6.03
C THR A 106 -6.64 9.27 -5.61
N ILE A 107 -6.10 9.24 -4.38
CA ILE A 107 -5.39 8.06 -3.85
C ILE A 107 -6.31 6.84 -3.81
N GLY A 108 -7.54 7.01 -3.28
CA GLY A 108 -8.50 5.92 -3.18
C GLY A 108 -8.91 5.35 -4.53
N THR A 109 -9.12 6.20 -5.53
CA THR A 109 -9.42 5.78 -6.91
C THR A 109 -8.26 5.00 -7.52
N MET A 110 -7.02 5.48 -7.40
CA MET A 110 -5.84 4.77 -7.92
C MET A 110 -5.67 3.38 -7.29
N VAL A 111 -5.90 3.26 -5.98
CA VAL A 111 -5.86 1.96 -5.29
C VAL A 111 -7.00 1.06 -5.75
N MET A 112 -8.22 1.59 -5.90
CA MET A 112 -9.35 0.85 -6.43
C MET A 112 -9.07 0.32 -7.83
N ASP A 113 -8.61 1.17 -8.76
CA ASP A 113 -8.33 0.76 -10.14
C ASP A 113 -7.27 -0.34 -10.18
N GLY A 114 -6.23 -0.21 -9.36
CA GLY A 114 -5.21 -1.24 -9.23
C GLY A 114 -5.70 -2.56 -8.62
N LEU A 115 -6.54 -2.49 -7.59
CA LEU A 115 -7.12 -3.69 -6.97
C LEU A 115 -8.15 -4.38 -7.87
N LYS A 116 -8.83 -3.64 -8.75
CA LYS A 116 -9.78 -4.21 -9.71
C LYS A 116 -9.12 -5.24 -10.61
N GLU A 117 -7.90 -4.93 -11.06
CA GLU A 117 -7.07 -5.83 -11.88
C GLU A 117 -6.40 -6.92 -11.04
N LEU A 118 -5.98 -6.61 -9.81
CA LEU A 118 -5.22 -7.53 -8.97
C LEU A 118 -6.08 -8.62 -8.32
N ASP A 119 -7.21 -8.25 -7.73
CA ASP A 119 -8.10 -9.18 -7.04
C ASP A 119 -9.50 -8.55 -6.82
N PRO A 120 -10.57 -9.06 -7.49
CA PRO A 120 -11.91 -8.49 -7.38
C PRO A 120 -12.48 -8.48 -5.95
N VAL A 121 -12.11 -9.45 -5.11
CA VAL A 121 -12.58 -9.51 -3.72
C VAL A 121 -11.91 -8.41 -2.86
N ALA A 122 -10.61 -8.20 -3.04
CA ALA A 122 -9.87 -7.13 -2.39
C ALA A 122 -10.37 -5.75 -2.85
N TYR A 123 -10.70 -5.60 -4.13
CA TYR A 123 -11.35 -4.41 -4.65
C TYR A 123 -12.64 -4.09 -3.89
N VAL A 124 -13.56 -5.06 -3.79
CA VAL A 124 -14.85 -4.87 -3.09
C VAL A 124 -14.64 -4.52 -1.62
N ARG A 125 -13.70 -5.18 -0.93
CA ARG A 125 -13.35 -4.89 0.47
C ARG A 125 -12.80 -3.48 0.65
N PHE A 126 -11.88 -3.07 -0.21
CA PHE A 126 -11.31 -1.72 -0.15
C PHE A 126 -12.39 -0.67 -0.42
N ALA A 127 -13.23 -0.90 -1.44
CA ALA A 127 -14.33 -0.01 -1.78
C ALA A 127 -15.35 0.14 -0.66
N SER A 128 -15.64 -0.95 0.08
CA SER A 128 -16.54 -0.93 1.25
C SER A 128 -16.12 0.13 2.28
N VAL A 129 -14.83 0.18 2.62
CA VAL A 129 -14.29 1.17 3.57
C VAL A 129 -14.19 2.56 2.94
N TYR A 130 -13.73 2.64 1.69
CA TYR A 130 -13.43 3.93 1.05
C TYR A 130 -14.70 4.73 0.67
N ARG A 131 -15.72 4.05 0.13
CA ARG A 131 -17.00 4.66 -0.27
C ARG A 131 -17.91 4.94 0.93
N ASN A 132 -17.66 4.28 2.07
CA ASN A 132 -18.44 4.45 3.31
C ASN A 132 -19.95 4.36 3.02
N PHE A 133 -20.36 3.24 2.43
CA PHE A 133 -21.75 2.95 2.12
C PHE A 133 -22.62 3.12 3.37
N LYS A 134 -23.73 3.85 3.24
CA LYS A 134 -24.63 4.12 4.36
C LYS A 134 -25.60 2.97 4.57
N GLU A 135 -26.02 2.35 3.48
CA GLU A 135 -26.98 1.26 3.48
C GLU A 135 -26.42 0.03 2.75
N GLU A 136 -26.90 -1.15 3.15
CA GLU A 136 -26.60 -2.42 2.47
C GLU A 136 -26.96 -2.35 0.99
N LYS A 137 -28.09 -1.72 0.66
CA LYS A 137 -28.55 -1.54 -0.73
C LYS A 137 -27.54 -0.81 -1.60
N ASP A 138 -26.86 0.22 -1.06
CA ASP A 138 -25.84 0.96 -1.80
C ASP A 138 -24.64 0.07 -2.13
N PHE A 139 -24.29 -0.83 -1.20
CA PHE A 139 -23.22 -1.80 -1.40
C PHE A 139 -23.60 -2.86 -2.43
N VAL A 140 -24.82 -3.41 -2.34
CA VAL A 140 -25.33 -4.40 -3.32
C VAL A 140 -25.35 -3.79 -4.72
N GLN A 141 -25.90 -2.59 -4.90
CA GLN A 141 -25.89 -1.90 -6.19
C GLN A 141 -24.48 -1.58 -6.72
N PHE A 142 -23.51 -1.39 -5.83
CA PHE A 142 -22.11 -1.21 -6.21
C PHE A 142 -21.49 -2.52 -6.68
N VAL A 143 -21.76 -3.63 -6.00
CA VAL A 143 -21.30 -4.98 -6.38
C VAL A 143 -21.94 -5.43 -7.69
N ASP A 144 -23.24 -5.19 -7.89
CA ASP A 144 -23.95 -5.54 -9.12
C ASP A 144 -23.39 -4.81 -10.34
N ARG A 145 -22.97 -3.56 -10.17
CA ARG A 145 -22.33 -2.75 -11.22
C ARG A 145 -20.92 -3.22 -11.59
N LEU A 146 -20.30 -4.06 -10.77
CA LEU A 146 -18.92 -4.50 -11.02
C LEU A 146 -18.79 -5.68 -11.96
N ASP A 147 -19.90 -6.24 -12.47
CA ASP A 147 -19.90 -7.39 -13.39
C ASP A 147 -18.99 -8.55 -12.90
N VAL A 148 -18.76 -8.66 -11.58
CA VAL A 148 -17.86 -9.69 -10.99
C VAL A 148 -18.40 -11.10 -11.23
N TYR A 149 -19.67 -11.22 -11.62
CA TYR A 149 -20.37 -12.47 -11.89
C TYR A 149 -20.73 -12.73 -13.36
N LYS A 150 -20.25 -11.93 -14.34
CA LYS A 150 -20.41 -12.28 -15.76
C LYS A 150 -19.23 -13.09 -16.29
N ASN A 151 -18.96 -14.23 -15.66
CA ASN A 151 -18.29 -15.33 -16.36
C ASN A 151 -19.37 -16.36 -16.72
N LYS A 152 -19.66 -16.42 -18.02
CA LYS A 152 -20.34 -17.56 -18.67
C LYS A 152 -19.53 -18.84 -18.48
#